data_AF-A0A526YL22-F1
#
_entry.id   AF-A0A526YL22-F1
#
_cell.length_a   1.000
_cell.length_b   1.000
_cell.length_c   1.000
_cell.angle_alpha   90.00
_cell.angle_beta   90.00
_cell.angle_gamma   90.00
#
_symmetry.space_group_name_H-M   'P 1'
#
loop_
_entity.id
_entity.type
_entity.pdbx_description
1 polymer ?
#
loop_
_entity_poly.entity_id
_entity_poly.type
_entity_poly.pdbx_seq_one_letter_code
_entity_poly.pdbx_strand_id
1 'polypeptide(L)'
;PQDCRLIMIDPKMLELSVYDGIPHLLTPVVTDPKKAVVALKWTVREMEDRYRKMSKVGVRNIDGFNARVQQAEKKGEKISRTVQTGFDRQTGEAVYETENLDLEPMPYIVVIIDEMADLMMVAGKDIEGAVQRLAQMARAAGIHVIMATQRPSVDVITGTIKANFPTRISFQVTSKIDSGTILGEQGAEQLLGMGDMLYMAGGGRIQRVHGPFVSDDEVEKIVAHLKLQGVPEYLDAITEDDDEDDDEPSGKGGSGGGGGNFEDSDDPYDQAVAVVLRDGKASTSYIQHRLGIGYN
;
A
#
# COMPACT_ATOMS: atom_id res chain seq x y z
N PRO A 1 -14.67 3.56 -8.93
CA PRO A 1 -13.49 4.00 -8.15
C PRO A 1 -13.75 4.32 -6.67
N GLN A 2 -14.86 5.01 -6.34
CA GLN A 2 -15.15 5.43 -4.95
C GLN A 2 -15.40 4.27 -3.98
N ASP A 3 -15.87 3.11 -4.49
CA ASP A 3 -16.12 1.93 -3.66
C ASP A 3 -14.94 0.96 -3.61
N CYS A 4 -14.10 0.96 -4.66
CA CYS A 4 -13.00 0.01 -4.82
C CYS A 4 -11.83 0.65 -5.57
N ARG A 5 -10.64 0.49 -5.02
CA ARG A 5 -9.37 0.96 -5.56
C ARG A 5 -8.38 -0.19 -5.66
N LEU A 6 -7.47 -0.12 -6.62
CA LEU A 6 -6.59 -1.22 -7.01
C LEU A 6 -5.12 -0.81 -6.93
N ILE A 7 -4.28 -1.75 -6.47
CA ILE A 7 -2.83 -1.71 -6.62
C ILE A 7 -2.46 -2.98 -7.40
N MET A 8 -1.82 -2.82 -8.55
CA MET A 8 -1.43 -3.93 -9.41
C MET A 8 0.09 -4.02 -9.50
N ILE A 9 0.64 -5.20 -9.24
CA ILE A 9 2.07 -5.49 -9.31
C ILE A 9 2.29 -6.57 -10.37
N ASP A 10 2.99 -6.20 -11.44
CA ASP A 10 3.29 -7.03 -12.60
C ASP A 10 4.77 -6.86 -12.98
N PRO A 11 5.68 -7.65 -12.38
CA PRO A 11 7.11 -7.53 -12.62
C PRO A 11 7.53 -7.93 -14.04
N LYS A 12 6.65 -8.60 -14.81
CA LYS A 12 6.94 -9.05 -16.18
C LYS A 12 6.37 -8.11 -17.24
N MET A 13 5.47 -7.22 -16.88
CA MET A 13 4.78 -6.29 -17.78
C MET A 13 3.98 -7.00 -18.88
N LEU A 14 3.37 -8.13 -18.56
CA LEU A 14 2.65 -8.95 -19.54
C LEU A 14 1.15 -8.98 -19.26
N GLU A 15 0.77 -9.30 -18.02
CA GLU A 15 -0.60 -9.69 -17.70
C GLU A 15 -1.46 -8.49 -17.23
N LEU A 16 -0.90 -7.60 -16.40
CA LEU A 16 -1.69 -6.51 -15.78
C LEU A 16 -1.48 -5.16 -16.47
N SER A 17 -0.48 -5.04 -17.33
CA SER A 17 -0.15 -3.78 -18.02
C SER A 17 -1.31 -3.23 -18.87
N VAL A 18 -2.20 -4.11 -19.36
CA VAL A 18 -3.42 -3.70 -20.08
C VAL A 18 -4.33 -2.79 -19.25
N TYR A 19 -4.34 -2.95 -17.93
CA TYR A 19 -5.20 -2.18 -17.01
C TYR A 19 -4.66 -0.78 -16.70
N ASP A 20 -3.45 -0.43 -17.12
CA ASP A 20 -2.85 0.86 -16.77
C ASP A 20 -3.73 2.03 -17.21
N GLY A 21 -3.94 3.02 -16.34
CA GLY A 21 -4.80 4.18 -16.61
C GLY A 21 -6.29 4.00 -16.32
N ILE A 22 -6.77 2.85 -15.81
CA ILE A 22 -8.16 2.77 -15.32
C ILE A 22 -8.35 3.64 -14.05
N PRO A 23 -9.53 4.26 -13.84
CA PRO A 23 -9.74 5.18 -12.72
C PRO A 23 -9.71 4.51 -11.33
N HIS A 24 -9.65 3.17 -11.28
CA HIS A 24 -9.59 2.41 -10.04
C HIS A 24 -8.16 2.34 -9.48
N LEU A 25 -7.14 2.50 -10.31
CA LEU A 25 -5.73 2.37 -9.89
C LEU A 25 -5.34 3.50 -8.93
N LEU A 26 -4.62 3.15 -7.87
CA LEU A 26 -4.01 4.12 -6.93
C LEU A 26 -2.60 4.52 -7.35
N THR A 27 -1.97 3.73 -8.20
CA THR A 27 -0.64 3.93 -8.77
C THR A 27 -0.66 3.33 -10.18
N PRO A 28 0.19 3.79 -11.12
CA PRO A 28 0.49 3.01 -12.31
C PRO A 28 0.86 1.57 -11.95
N VAL A 29 0.67 0.64 -12.89
CA VAL A 29 1.03 -0.76 -12.69
C VAL A 29 2.50 -0.86 -12.27
N VAL A 30 2.76 -1.46 -11.12
CA VAL A 30 4.09 -1.50 -10.51
C VAL A 30 4.88 -2.64 -11.12
N THR A 31 5.96 -2.31 -11.81
CA THR A 31 6.81 -3.27 -12.54
C THR A 31 8.13 -3.53 -11.82
N ASP A 32 8.61 -2.56 -11.04
CA ASP A 32 9.87 -2.68 -10.30
C ASP A 32 9.65 -3.43 -8.97
N PRO A 33 10.41 -4.50 -8.68
CA PRO A 33 10.27 -5.26 -7.45
C PRO A 33 10.52 -4.46 -6.16
N LYS A 34 11.41 -3.46 -6.16
CA LYS A 34 11.64 -2.61 -4.99
C LYS A 34 10.44 -1.69 -4.77
N LYS A 35 9.91 -1.07 -5.82
CA LYS A 35 8.68 -0.27 -5.74
C LYS A 35 7.48 -1.10 -5.27
N ALA A 36 7.43 -2.39 -5.60
CA ALA A 36 6.41 -3.29 -5.08
C ALA A 36 6.50 -3.47 -3.55
N VAL A 37 7.72 -3.52 -2.98
CA VAL A 37 7.92 -3.53 -1.53
C VAL A 37 7.38 -2.24 -0.90
N VAL A 38 7.70 -1.08 -1.49
CA VAL A 38 7.20 0.23 -1.04
C VAL A 38 5.67 0.27 -1.06
N ALA A 39 5.05 -0.18 -2.15
CA ALA A 39 3.58 -0.24 -2.26
C ALA A 39 2.94 -1.13 -1.20
N LEU A 40 3.56 -2.26 -0.86
CA LEU A 40 3.08 -3.15 0.21
C LEU A 40 3.27 -2.53 1.60
N LYS A 41 4.42 -1.88 1.86
CA LYS A 41 4.64 -1.11 3.10
C LYS A 41 3.60 0.01 3.25
N TRP A 42 3.34 0.75 2.18
CA TRP A 42 2.30 1.78 2.15
C TRP A 42 0.93 1.18 2.46
N THR A 43 0.60 0.03 1.87
CA THR A 43 -0.68 -0.65 2.14
C THR A 43 -0.83 -1.03 3.62
N VAL A 44 0.27 -1.43 4.28
CA VAL A 44 0.29 -1.68 5.73
C VAL A 44 0.06 -0.37 6.51
N ARG A 45 0.70 0.74 6.12
CA ARG A 45 0.48 2.06 6.75
C ARG A 45 -0.97 2.52 6.60
N GLU A 46 -1.54 2.38 5.41
CA GLU A 46 -2.96 2.68 5.14
C GLU A 46 -3.89 1.80 5.98
N MET A 47 -3.60 0.50 6.11
CA MET A 47 -4.35 -0.39 7.00
C MET A 47 -4.38 0.14 8.44
N GLU A 48 -3.23 0.55 8.98
CA GLU A 48 -3.13 1.10 10.34
C GLU A 48 -3.88 2.42 10.48
N ASP A 49 -3.80 3.31 9.49
CA ASP A 49 -4.53 4.58 9.51
C ASP A 49 -6.04 4.36 9.50
N ARG A 50 -6.53 3.43 8.68
CA ARG A 50 -7.95 3.02 8.68
C ARG A 50 -8.39 2.50 10.05
N TYR A 51 -7.56 1.72 10.74
CA TYR A 51 -7.85 1.29 12.11
C TYR A 51 -7.95 2.47 13.10
N ARG A 52 -7.07 3.46 12.98
CA ARG A 52 -7.14 4.69 13.80
C ARG A 52 -8.42 5.45 13.52
N LYS A 53 -8.79 5.65 12.25
CA LYS A 53 -10.05 6.30 11.82
C LYS A 53 -11.27 5.55 12.35
N MET A 54 -11.32 4.23 12.20
CA MET A 54 -12.40 3.39 12.72
C MET A 54 -12.53 3.47 14.25
N SER A 55 -11.40 3.43 14.97
CA SER A 55 -11.36 3.58 16.42
C SER A 55 -11.85 4.96 16.88
N LYS A 56 -11.50 6.03 16.15
CA LYS A 56 -12.01 7.40 16.43
C LYS A 56 -13.53 7.50 16.31
N VAL A 57 -14.13 6.77 15.37
CA VAL A 57 -15.59 6.74 15.15
C VAL A 57 -16.31 5.71 16.03
N GLY A 58 -15.58 4.76 16.62
CA GLY A 58 -16.15 3.69 17.46
C GLY A 58 -16.74 2.53 16.66
N VAL A 59 -16.24 2.28 15.45
CA VAL A 59 -16.70 1.20 14.55
C VAL A 59 -15.65 0.10 14.44
N ARG A 60 -16.08 -1.10 14.05
CA ARG A 60 -15.24 -2.31 14.03
C ARG A 60 -14.69 -2.67 12.65
N ASN A 61 -15.28 -2.14 11.59
CA ASN A 61 -14.93 -2.47 10.20
C ASN A 61 -15.29 -1.32 9.25
N ILE A 62 -14.76 -1.41 8.02
CA ILE A 62 -14.97 -0.42 6.96
C ILE A 62 -16.44 -0.22 6.61
N ASP A 63 -17.25 -1.29 6.61
CA ASP A 63 -18.70 -1.19 6.37
C ASP A 63 -19.39 -0.30 7.40
N GLY A 64 -19.09 -0.53 8.68
CA GLY A 64 -19.61 0.27 9.78
C GLY A 64 -19.13 1.71 9.72
N PHE A 65 -17.87 1.93 9.31
CA PHE A 65 -17.32 3.27 9.09
C PHE A 65 -18.07 4.02 7.99
N ASN A 66 -18.16 3.43 6.80
CA ASN A 66 -18.80 4.03 5.64
C ASN A 66 -20.29 4.31 5.91
N ALA A 67 -20.99 3.38 6.55
CA ALA A 67 -22.38 3.58 6.95
C ALA A 67 -22.55 4.76 7.91
N ARG A 68 -21.63 4.92 8.88
CA ARG A 68 -21.67 6.02 9.85
C ARG A 68 -21.39 7.37 9.19
N VAL A 69 -20.41 7.44 8.29
CA VAL A 69 -20.07 8.66 7.53
C VAL A 69 -21.23 9.07 6.63
N GLN A 70 -21.75 8.16 5.80
CA GLN A 70 -22.89 8.45 4.92
C GLN A 70 -24.15 8.88 5.69
N GLN A 71 -24.38 8.32 6.88
CA GLN A 71 -25.51 8.74 7.73
C GLN A 71 -25.32 10.17 8.25
N ALA A 72 -24.09 10.54 8.64
CA ALA A 72 -23.77 11.88 9.11
C ALA A 72 -23.92 12.91 7.99
N GLU A 73 -23.42 12.62 6.79
CA GLU A 73 -23.58 13.45 5.58
C GLU A 73 -25.06 13.69 5.26
N LYS A 74 -25.89 12.64 5.23
CA LYS A 74 -27.34 12.75 4.95
C LYS A 74 -28.08 13.63 5.97
N LYS A 75 -27.58 13.71 7.19
CA LYS A 75 -28.16 14.53 8.26
C LYS A 75 -27.54 15.93 8.35
N GLY A 76 -26.46 16.21 7.61
CA GLY A 76 -25.67 17.42 7.78
C GLY A 76 -24.98 17.52 9.15
N GLU A 77 -24.76 16.37 9.81
CA GLU A 77 -24.10 16.30 11.11
C GLU A 77 -22.58 16.17 10.93
N LYS A 78 -21.80 16.96 11.66
CA LYS A 78 -20.35 16.74 11.75
C LYS A 78 -20.04 15.67 12.78
N ILE A 79 -19.23 14.68 12.42
CA ILE A 79 -18.78 13.67 13.37
C ILE A 79 -17.73 14.31 14.28
N SER A 80 -18.03 14.44 15.56
CA SER A 80 -17.11 14.98 16.56
C SER A 80 -16.80 13.95 17.64
N ARG A 81 -15.56 13.98 18.16
CA ARG A 81 -15.16 13.17 19.31
C ARG A 81 -14.67 14.07 20.43
N THR A 82 -15.22 13.89 21.62
CA THR A 82 -14.71 14.53 22.83
C THR A 82 -13.65 13.62 23.46
N VAL A 83 -12.42 14.13 23.58
CA VAL A 83 -11.27 13.43 24.17
C VAL A 83 -10.79 14.19 25.40
N GLN A 84 -10.36 13.47 26.43
CA GLN A 84 -9.70 14.08 27.58
C GLN A 84 -8.26 14.42 27.21
N THR A 85 -7.92 15.71 27.15
CA THR A 85 -6.60 16.19 26.74
C THR A 85 -5.66 16.45 27.90
N GLY A 86 -6.18 16.41 29.14
CA GLY A 86 -5.36 16.48 30.35
C GLY A 86 -6.17 16.78 31.60
N PHE A 87 -5.49 17.40 32.57
CA PHE A 87 -6.08 17.94 33.78
C PHE A 87 -5.69 19.41 33.91
N ASP A 88 -6.62 20.25 34.32
CA ASP A 88 -6.36 21.64 34.62
C ASP A 88 -5.38 21.73 35.79
N ARG A 89 -4.29 22.48 35.62
CA ARG A 89 -3.20 22.58 36.61
C ARG A 89 -3.60 23.34 37.88
N GLN A 90 -4.69 24.10 37.86
CA GLN A 90 -5.19 24.87 38.98
C GLN A 90 -6.32 24.16 39.72
N THR A 91 -7.24 23.50 39.00
CA THR A 91 -8.42 22.86 39.61
C THR A 91 -8.30 21.34 39.74
N GLY A 92 -7.39 20.70 39.02
CA GLY A 92 -7.25 19.24 38.97
C GLY A 92 -8.38 18.53 38.20
N GLU A 93 -9.29 19.28 37.58
CA GLU A 93 -10.41 18.74 36.82
C GLU A 93 -9.97 18.28 35.43
N ALA A 94 -10.63 17.26 34.89
CA ALA A 94 -10.35 16.74 33.56
C ALA A 94 -10.73 17.78 32.48
N VAL A 95 -9.78 18.11 31.59
CA VAL A 95 -10.01 18.98 30.44
C VAL A 95 -10.40 18.12 29.25
N TYR A 96 -11.54 18.46 28.65
CA TYR A 96 -12.08 17.78 27.48
C TYR A 96 -12.03 18.69 26.26
N GLU A 97 -11.48 18.20 25.15
CA GLU A 97 -11.47 18.90 23.88
C GLU A 97 -12.33 18.12 22.87
N THR A 98 -13.13 18.85 22.09
CA THR A 98 -13.97 18.25 21.05
C THR A 98 -13.31 18.45 19.69
N GLU A 99 -12.78 17.36 19.14
CA GLU A 99 -12.19 17.30 17.80
C GLU A 99 -13.31 17.04 16.78
N ASN A 100 -13.43 17.92 15.78
CA ASN A 100 -14.29 17.66 14.61
C ASN A 100 -13.50 16.80 13.61
N LEU A 101 -14.06 15.66 13.23
CA LEU A 101 -13.46 14.74 12.28
C LEU A 101 -14.05 15.01 10.90
N ASP A 102 -13.21 15.46 9.98
CA ASP A 102 -13.57 15.54 8.56
C ASP A 102 -13.30 14.15 7.95
N LEU A 103 -14.37 13.40 7.67
CA LEU A 103 -14.30 12.00 7.29
C LEU A 103 -15.06 11.78 6.00
N GLU A 104 -14.40 11.10 5.06
CA GLU A 104 -14.99 10.62 3.82
C GLU A 104 -15.12 9.09 3.85
N PRO A 105 -16.09 8.50 3.13
CA PRO A 105 -16.16 7.06 2.97
C PRO A 105 -14.86 6.49 2.37
N MET A 106 -14.39 5.37 2.92
CA MET A 106 -13.15 4.75 2.46
C MET A 106 -13.48 3.63 1.45
N PRO A 107 -12.83 3.61 0.27
CA PRO A 107 -12.97 2.51 -0.69
C PRO A 107 -12.31 1.24 -0.15
N TYR A 108 -12.77 0.07 -0.59
CA TYR A 108 -11.97 -1.15 -0.48
C TYR A 108 -10.69 -1.00 -1.31
N ILE A 109 -9.59 -1.61 -0.84
CA ILE A 109 -8.35 -1.70 -1.61
C ILE A 109 -8.09 -3.17 -1.92
N VAL A 110 -7.87 -3.49 -3.19
CA VAL A 110 -7.43 -4.82 -3.62
C VAL A 110 -6.02 -4.70 -4.18
N VAL A 111 -5.08 -5.38 -3.54
CA VAL A 111 -3.70 -5.53 -4.00
C VAL A 111 -3.59 -6.83 -4.80
N ILE A 112 -3.13 -6.74 -6.04
CA ILE A 112 -2.98 -7.87 -6.96
C ILE A 112 -1.50 -8.02 -7.30
N ILE A 113 -0.94 -9.18 -7.00
CA ILE A 113 0.44 -9.57 -7.32
C ILE A 113 0.38 -10.71 -8.33
N ASP A 114 0.79 -10.47 -9.57
CA ASP A 114 0.68 -11.47 -10.65
C ASP A 114 1.70 -12.62 -10.49
N GLU A 115 2.95 -12.29 -10.18
CA GLU A 115 4.01 -13.27 -9.98
C GLU A 115 4.79 -12.99 -8.69
N MET A 116 4.29 -13.55 -7.59
CA MET A 116 4.92 -13.37 -6.27
C MET A 116 6.36 -13.89 -6.24
N ALA A 117 6.69 -14.93 -7.02
CA ALA A 117 8.02 -15.53 -7.02
C ALA A 117 9.12 -14.55 -7.45
N ASP A 118 8.84 -13.64 -8.40
CA ASP A 118 9.81 -12.64 -8.84
C ASP A 118 10.11 -11.63 -7.73
N LEU A 119 9.10 -11.26 -6.94
CA LEU A 119 9.29 -10.40 -5.78
C LEU A 119 10.07 -11.10 -4.67
N MET A 120 9.79 -12.39 -4.43
CA MET A 120 10.47 -13.18 -3.40
C MET A 120 11.97 -13.35 -3.68
N MET A 121 12.37 -13.43 -4.95
CA MET A 121 13.78 -13.55 -5.35
C MET A 121 14.59 -12.28 -5.11
N VAL A 122 13.94 -11.11 -5.10
CA VAL A 122 14.61 -9.81 -4.91
C VAL A 122 14.55 -9.36 -3.46
N ALA A 123 13.38 -9.46 -2.82
CA ALA A 123 13.11 -8.87 -1.50
C ALA A 123 12.23 -9.77 -0.62
N GLY A 124 12.46 -11.10 -0.63
CA GLY A 124 11.55 -12.06 0.00
C GLY A 124 11.21 -11.82 1.48
N LYS A 125 12.15 -11.33 2.29
CA LYS A 125 11.88 -11.03 3.71
C LYS A 125 10.90 -9.88 3.90
N ASP A 126 11.07 -8.80 3.14
CA ASP A 126 10.23 -7.61 3.26
C ASP A 126 8.84 -7.87 2.69
N ILE A 127 8.77 -8.58 1.56
CA ILE A 127 7.51 -9.02 0.94
C ILE A 127 6.74 -9.94 1.90
N GLU A 128 7.38 -10.99 2.44
CA GLU A 128 6.74 -11.93 3.36
C GLU A 128 6.25 -11.21 4.62
N GLY A 129 7.06 -10.29 5.18
CA GLY A 129 6.70 -9.50 6.35
C GLY A 129 5.48 -8.58 6.11
N ALA A 130 5.44 -7.87 4.99
CA ALA A 130 4.32 -6.98 4.65
C ALA A 130 3.05 -7.80 4.36
N VAL A 131 3.15 -8.84 3.55
CA VAL A 131 2.05 -9.74 3.20
C VAL A 131 1.48 -10.44 4.44
N GLN A 132 2.34 -10.87 5.37
CA GLN A 132 1.90 -11.47 6.63
C GLN A 132 1.05 -10.48 7.45
N ARG A 133 1.52 -9.23 7.63
CA ARG A 133 0.78 -8.22 8.38
C ARG A 133 -0.58 -7.92 7.74
N LEU A 134 -0.60 -7.75 6.41
CA LEU A 134 -1.84 -7.52 5.67
C LEU A 134 -2.79 -8.70 5.86
N ALA A 135 -2.35 -9.93 5.62
CA ALA A 135 -3.22 -11.10 5.72
C ALA A 135 -3.82 -11.31 7.12
N GLN A 136 -3.12 -10.89 8.19
CA GLN A 136 -3.60 -11.00 9.56
C GLN A 136 -4.63 -9.94 9.94
N MET A 137 -4.45 -8.70 9.46
CA MET A 137 -5.16 -7.54 10.01
C MET A 137 -5.98 -6.76 8.98
N ALA A 138 -5.78 -6.96 7.68
CA ALA A 138 -6.37 -6.12 6.62
C ALA A 138 -7.90 -6.25 6.48
N ARG A 139 -8.48 -7.41 6.87
CA ARG A 139 -9.89 -7.73 6.61
C ARG A 139 -10.87 -6.66 7.10
N ALA A 140 -10.74 -6.19 8.34
CA ALA A 140 -11.66 -5.19 8.89
C ALA A 140 -11.41 -3.79 8.30
N ALA A 141 -10.18 -3.50 7.88
CA ALA A 141 -9.79 -2.27 7.20
C ALA A 141 -10.24 -2.23 5.72
N GLY A 142 -10.86 -3.29 5.20
CA GLY A 142 -11.32 -3.36 3.81
C GLY A 142 -10.17 -3.45 2.79
N ILE A 143 -9.04 -4.05 3.20
CA ILE A 143 -7.90 -4.29 2.32
C ILE A 143 -7.82 -5.80 2.05
N HIS A 144 -7.65 -6.16 0.79
CA HIS A 144 -7.61 -7.55 0.32
C HIS A 144 -6.38 -7.77 -0.56
N VAL A 145 -5.75 -8.92 -0.44
CA VAL A 145 -4.56 -9.28 -1.20
C VAL A 145 -4.84 -10.53 -2.04
N ILE A 146 -4.53 -10.44 -3.33
CA ILE A 146 -4.55 -11.55 -4.29
C ILE A 146 -3.11 -11.75 -4.73
N MET A 147 -2.60 -12.97 -4.57
CA MET A 147 -1.26 -13.34 -5.01
C MET A 147 -1.37 -14.52 -5.96
N ALA A 148 -0.77 -14.38 -7.11
CA ALA A 148 -0.59 -15.43 -8.10
C ALA A 148 0.90 -15.77 -8.24
N THR A 149 1.15 -16.99 -8.69
CA THR A 149 2.49 -17.44 -9.05
C THR A 149 2.39 -18.65 -9.97
N GLN A 150 3.31 -18.74 -10.92
CA GLN A 150 3.50 -19.94 -11.74
C GLN A 150 4.51 -20.92 -11.11
N ARG A 151 5.17 -20.52 -10.01
CA ARG A 151 6.22 -21.30 -9.32
C ARG A 151 5.73 -21.71 -7.93
N PRO A 152 4.94 -22.79 -7.82
CA PRO A 152 4.39 -23.28 -6.54
C PRO A 152 5.42 -24.05 -5.71
N SER A 153 6.58 -23.43 -5.45
CA SER A 153 7.63 -23.99 -4.59
C SER A 153 7.46 -23.58 -3.12
N VAL A 154 8.10 -24.31 -2.21
CA VAL A 154 8.07 -24.00 -0.77
C VAL A 154 8.74 -22.67 -0.44
N ASP A 155 9.71 -22.25 -1.27
CA ASP A 155 10.43 -20.98 -1.10
C ASP A 155 9.56 -19.77 -1.48
N VAL A 156 8.56 -19.97 -2.35
CA VAL A 156 7.60 -18.92 -2.75
C VAL A 156 6.36 -18.98 -1.85
N ILE A 157 5.77 -20.17 -1.70
CA ILE A 157 4.58 -20.41 -0.88
C ILE A 157 5.02 -20.94 0.48
N THR A 158 5.61 -20.05 1.28
CA THR A 158 6.18 -20.38 2.59
C THR A 158 5.10 -20.84 3.57
N GLY A 159 5.54 -21.43 4.70
CA GLY A 159 4.63 -21.78 5.79
C GLY A 159 3.85 -20.57 6.32
N THR A 160 4.49 -19.41 6.41
CA THR A 160 3.89 -18.14 6.83
C THR A 160 2.79 -17.72 5.87
N ILE A 161 3.04 -17.76 4.56
CA ILE A 161 2.03 -17.43 3.55
C ILE A 161 0.84 -18.38 3.66
N LYS A 162 1.08 -19.70 3.76
CA LYS A 162 -0.01 -20.67 3.93
C LYS A 162 -0.82 -20.42 5.19
N ALA A 163 -0.17 -20.09 6.31
CA ALA A 163 -0.87 -19.86 7.57
C ALA A 163 -1.83 -18.65 7.51
N ASN A 164 -1.53 -17.63 6.70
CA ASN A 164 -2.33 -16.40 6.66
C ASN A 164 -3.27 -16.30 5.44
N PHE A 165 -3.10 -17.14 4.41
CA PHE A 165 -3.99 -17.22 3.25
C PHE A 165 -4.77 -18.55 3.24
N PRO A 166 -5.94 -18.60 3.91
CA PRO A 166 -6.70 -19.84 4.05
C PRO A 166 -7.58 -20.15 2.82
N THR A 167 -7.82 -19.16 1.96
CA THR A 167 -8.51 -19.33 0.68
C THR A 167 -7.47 -19.48 -0.42
N ARG A 168 -7.56 -20.56 -1.21
CA ARG A 168 -6.58 -20.89 -2.24
C ARG A 168 -7.26 -21.41 -3.48
N ILE A 169 -6.67 -21.08 -4.62
CA ILE A 169 -7.05 -21.59 -5.94
C ILE A 169 -5.80 -22.22 -6.54
N SER A 170 -5.94 -23.41 -7.11
CA SER A 170 -4.91 -24.04 -7.94
C SER A 170 -5.52 -24.35 -9.31
N PHE A 171 -4.90 -23.82 -10.35
CA PHE A 171 -5.06 -24.36 -11.70
C PHE A 171 -4.20 -25.63 -11.85
N GLN A 172 -4.18 -26.18 -13.06
CA GLN A 172 -3.35 -27.34 -13.37
C GLN A 172 -1.89 -27.09 -13.02
N VAL A 173 -1.30 -28.02 -12.28
CA VAL A 173 0.14 -28.03 -11.94
C VAL A 173 0.79 -29.30 -12.45
N THR A 174 2.11 -29.30 -12.55
CA THR A 174 2.85 -30.42 -13.15
C THR A 174 2.93 -31.63 -12.23
N SER A 175 3.01 -31.41 -10.91
CA SER A 175 3.29 -32.50 -9.96
C SER A 175 2.37 -32.50 -8.74
N LYS A 176 2.28 -33.68 -8.11
CA LYS A 176 1.64 -33.88 -6.81
C LYS A 176 2.24 -33.03 -5.70
N ILE A 177 3.55 -32.74 -5.80
CA ILE A 177 4.29 -31.93 -4.84
C ILE A 177 3.78 -30.49 -4.94
N ASP A 178 3.64 -29.95 -6.15
CA ASP A 178 3.13 -28.60 -6.41
C ASP A 178 1.69 -28.44 -5.90
N SER A 179 0.83 -29.43 -6.15
CA SER A 179 -0.53 -29.47 -5.62
C SER A 179 -0.53 -29.40 -4.10
N GLY A 180 0.34 -30.21 -3.46
CA GLY A 180 0.50 -30.23 -2.00
C GLY A 180 1.04 -28.90 -1.45
N THR A 181 1.92 -28.21 -2.19
CA THR A 181 2.43 -26.89 -1.79
C THR A 181 1.32 -25.84 -1.76
N ILE A 182 0.43 -25.82 -2.76
CA ILE A 182 -0.67 -24.85 -2.84
C ILE A 182 -1.81 -25.23 -1.90
N LEU A 183 -2.38 -26.43 -2.06
CA LEU A 183 -3.65 -26.82 -1.42
C LEU A 183 -3.44 -27.59 -0.11
N GLY A 184 -2.26 -28.16 0.12
CA GLY A 184 -2.01 -29.10 1.21
C GLY A 184 -2.36 -30.55 0.86
N GLU A 185 -3.00 -30.79 -0.28
CA GLU A 185 -3.43 -32.10 -0.76
C GLU A 185 -3.13 -32.27 -2.25
N GLN A 186 -3.12 -33.53 -2.72
CA GLN A 186 -2.95 -33.88 -4.14
C GLN A 186 -4.27 -33.69 -4.90
N GLY A 187 -4.20 -33.44 -6.20
CA GLY A 187 -5.38 -33.36 -7.08
C GLY A 187 -5.26 -32.33 -8.18
N ALA A 188 -4.51 -31.24 -7.97
CA ALA A 188 -4.36 -30.20 -8.98
C ALA A 188 -3.56 -30.68 -10.20
N GLU A 189 -2.72 -31.71 -10.06
CA GLU A 189 -1.99 -32.33 -11.16
C GLU A 189 -2.89 -33.12 -12.14
N GLN A 190 -4.14 -33.36 -11.75
CA GLN A 190 -5.13 -34.11 -12.54
C GLN A 190 -6.13 -33.18 -13.26
N LEU A 191 -5.98 -31.87 -13.10
CA LEU A 191 -6.80 -30.89 -13.80
C LEU A 191 -6.49 -30.92 -15.30
N LEU A 192 -7.47 -30.48 -16.09
CA LEU A 192 -7.43 -30.56 -17.56
C LEU A 192 -6.77 -29.35 -18.21
N GLY A 193 -6.35 -28.35 -17.42
CA GLY A 193 -5.90 -27.05 -17.92
C GLY A 193 -7.05 -26.17 -18.39
N MET A 194 -6.76 -25.11 -19.14
CA MET A 194 -7.75 -24.24 -19.81
C MET A 194 -8.90 -23.76 -18.89
N GLY A 195 -8.56 -23.30 -17.69
CA GLY A 195 -9.54 -22.77 -16.73
C GLY A 195 -10.08 -23.79 -15.72
N ASP A 196 -9.78 -25.08 -15.85
CA ASP A 196 -10.11 -26.08 -14.83
C ASP A 196 -9.28 -25.85 -13.56
N MET A 197 -9.95 -25.72 -12.40
CA MET A 197 -9.31 -25.33 -11.14
C MET A 197 -9.88 -26.05 -9.93
N LEU A 198 -9.07 -26.13 -8.87
CA LEU A 198 -9.47 -26.51 -7.52
C LEU A 198 -9.53 -25.27 -6.63
N TYR A 199 -10.66 -25.09 -5.97
CA TYR A 199 -10.92 -24.02 -5.01
C TYR A 199 -11.03 -24.57 -3.60
N MET A 200 -10.37 -23.91 -2.65
CA MET A 200 -10.44 -24.22 -1.23
C MET A 200 -10.69 -22.94 -0.45
N ALA A 201 -11.76 -22.92 0.35
CA ALA A 201 -12.09 -21.82 1.24
C ALA A 201 -11.79 -22.22 2.69
N GLY A 202 -11.03 -21.40 3.42
CA GLY A 202 -10.89 -21.58 4.87
C GLY A 202 -10.20 -22.88 5.32
N GLY A 203 -9.41 -23.52 4.46
CA GLY A 203 -8.90 -24.89 4.71
C GLY A 203 -9.99 -25.97 4.73
N GLY A 204 -11.17 -25.67 4.18
CA GLY A 204 -12.28 -26.61 4.06
C GLY A 204 -12.13 -27.58 2.88
N ARG A 205 -13.23 -28.22 2.51
CA ARG A 205 -13.25 -29.20 1.41
C ARG A 205 -12.90 -28.53 0.08
N ILE A 206 -12.01 -29.16 -0.68
CA ILE A 206 -11.67 -28.76 -2.04
C ILE A 206 -12.87 -28.98 -2.97
N GLN A 207 -13.16 -27.98 -3.79
CA GLN A 207 -14.18 -28.00 -4.83
C GLN A 207 -13.52 -27.83 -6.20
N ARG A 208 -13.90 -28.67 -7.16
CA ARG A 208 -13.49 -28.48 -8.56
C ARG A 208 -14.44 -27.50 -9.23
N VAL A 209 -13.88 -26.53 -9.93
CA VAL A 209 -14.61 -25.45 -10.60
C VAL A 209 -14.03 -25.26 -12.00
N HIS A 210 -14.89 -24.95 -12.96
CA HIS A 210 -14.48 -24.53 -14.30
C HIS A 210 -14.51 -23.01 -14.36
N GLY A 211 -13.32 -22.41 -14.49
CA GLY A 211 -13.17 -20.97 -14.61
C GLY A 211 -13.80 -20.45 -15.91
N PRO A 212 -14.52 -19.33 -15.87
CA PRO A 212 -15.02 -18.70 -17.08
C PRO A 212 -13.84 -18.22 -17.92
N PHE A 213 -13.95 -18.39 -19.24
CA PHE A 213 -12.99 -17.84 -20.18
C PHE A 213 -13.34 -16.37 -20.46
N VAL A 214 -12.30 -15.53 -20.47
CA VAL A 214 -12.35 -14.15 -20.95
C VAL A 214 -11.19 -13.98 -21.92
N SER A 215 -11.47 -13.42 -23.09
CA SER A 215 -10.45 -13.11 -24.09
C SER A 215 -9.79 -11.76 -23.84
N ASP A 216 -8.57 -11.58 -24.34
CA ASP A 216 -7.84 -10.31 -24.24
C ASP A 216 -8.64 -9.15 -24.87
N ASP A 217 -9.29 -9.39 -26.02
CA ASP A 217 -10.19 -8.45 -26.68
C ASP A 217 -11.34 -7.98 -25.77
N GLU A 218 -11.89 -8.87 -24.93
CA GLU A 218 -12.94 -8.51 -23.97
C GLU A 218 -12.38 -7.67 -22.83
N VAL A 219 -11.20 -8.01 -22.33
CA VAL A 219 -10.48 -7.23 -21.30
C VAL A 219 -10.21 -5.82 -21.82
N GLU A 220 -9.64 -5.69 -23.01
CA GLU A 220 -9.33 -4.40 -23.64
C GLU A 220 -10.59 -3.53 -23.81
N LYS A 221 -11.71 -4.12 -24.25
CA LYS A 221 -12.98 -3.41 -24.38
C LYS A 221 -13.49 -2.89 -23.04
N ILE A 222 -13.39 -3.70 -21.99
CA ILE A 222 -13.80 -3.31 -20.64
C ILE A 222 -12.89 -2.20 -20.11
N VAL A 223 -11.57 -2.35 -20.26
CA VAL A 223 -10.60 -1.33 -19.84
C VAL A 223 -10.84 -0.01 -20.58
N ALA A 224 -11.03 -0.05 -21.90
CA ALA A 224 -11.34 1.14 -22.70
C ALA A 224 -12.62 1.82 -22.20
N HIS A 225 -13.67 1.04 -21.92
CA HIS A 225 -14.90 1.56 -21.33
C HIS A 225 -14.66 2.23 -19.97
N LEU A 226 -13.87 1.61 -19.09
CA LEU A 226 -13.55 2.18 -17.77
C LEU A 226 -12.74 3.49 -17.87
N LYS A 227 -11.80 3.58 -18.81
CA LYS A 227 -11.02 4.80 -19.06
C LYS A 227 -11.87 5.97 -19.54
N LEU A 228 -13.00 5.72 -20.19
CA LEU A 228 -13.94 6.77 -20.57
C LEU A 228 -14.70 7.37 -19.37
N GLN A 229 -14.76 6.66 -18.25
CA GLN A 229 -15.50 7.09 -17.06
C GLN A 229 -14.70 8.05 -16.16
N GLY A 230 -13.38 8.12 -16.33
CA GLY A 230 -12.53 9.03 -15.58
C GLY A 230 -11.05 8.70 -15.69
N VAL A 231 -10.23 9.62 -15.18
CA VAL A 231 -8.78 9.44 -15.03
C VAL A 231 -8.45 8.92 -13.63
N PRO A 232 -7.39 8.13 -13.47
CA PRO A 232 -6.94 7.73 -12.15
C PRO A 232 -6.33 8.91 -11.39
N GLU A 233 -6.64 8.94 -10.09
CA GLU A 233 -5.98 9.82 -9.13
C GLU A 233 -4.86 9.00 -8.47
N TYR A 234 -3.65 9.11 -9.01
CA TYR A 234 -2.49 8.40 -8.49
C TYR A 234 -1.98 9.06 -7.21
N LEU A 235 -1.48 8.23 -6.29
CA LEU A 235 -0.86 8.63 -5.04
C LEU A 235 0.63 8.31 -5.12
N ASP A 236 1.47 9.33 -5.28
CA ASP A 236 2.93 9.17 -5.48
C ASP A 236 3.59 8.44 -4.30
N ALA A 237 3.11 8.71 -3.07
CA ALA A 237 3.53 8.08 -1.82
C ALA A 237 3.37 6.55 -1.76
N ILE A 238 2.71 5.92 -2.74
CA ILE A 238 2.62 4.46 -2.84
C ILE A 238 3.92 3.85 -3.35
N THR A 239 4.65 4.57 -4.21
CA THR A 239 5.86 4.05 -4.87
C THR A 239 7.13 4.80 -4.51
N GLU A 240 7.00 5.93 -3.83
CA GLU A 240 8.12 6.68 -3.27
C GLU A 240 8.44 6.16 -1.86
N ASP A 241 9.69 5.75 -1.64
CA ASP A 241 10.11 5.27 -0.33
C ASP A 241 10.42 6.49 0.56
N ASP A 242 9.57 6.77 1.54
CA ASP A 242 9.86 7.77 2.57
C ASP A 242 11.13 7.42 3.38
N ASP A 243 11.57 6.14 3.32
CA ASP A 243 12.77 5.65 3.99
C ASP A 243 14.06 5.91 3.16
N GLU A 244 13.98 6.33 1.89
CA GLU A 244 15.15 6.64 1.05
C GLU A 244 15.80 8.00 1.36
N ASP A 245 15.17 8.85 2.17
CA ASP A 245 15.76 10.13 2.64
C ASP A 245 16.71 9.96 3.85
N ASP A 246 16.77 8.78 4.48
CA ASP A 246 17.60 8.54 5.68
C ASP A 246 18.79 7.57 5.47
N ASP A 247 18.94 6.89 4.33
CA ASP A 247 20.02 5.90 4.12
C ASP A 247 20.51 5.78 2.65
N GLU A 248 21.19 6.78 2.09
CA GLU A 248 22.43 6.55 1.32
C GLU A 248 23.23 7.85 1.01
N PRO A 249 24.53 7.92 1.37
CA PRO A 249 25.44 8.94 0.86
C PRO A 249 26.22 8.38 -0.33
N SER A 250 25.83 8.69 -1.58
CA SER A 250 26.76 8.58 -2.71
C SER A 250 26.34 9.39 -3.94
N GLY A 251 27.33 10.05 -4.54
CA GLY A 251 27.12 11.06 -5.58
C GLY A 251 27.41 10.63 -7.02
N LYS A 252 27.34 11.69 -7.86
CA LYS A 252 27.65 11.85 -9.30
C LYS A 252 26.51 11.43 -10.25
N GLY A 253 26.02 12.29 -11.15
CA GLY A 253 26.38 13.65 -11.56
C GLY A 253 25.81 13.95 -12.96
N GLY A 254 25.63 15.24 -13.33
CA GLY A 254 25.30 15.59 -14.72
C GLY A 254 24.83 17.02 -15.01
N SER A 255 25.74 17.99 -14.97
CA SER A 255 25.81 19.21 -15.81
C SER A 255 24.64 20.21 -15.86
N GLY A 256 24.87 21.42 -15.33
CA GLY A 256 24.40 22.65 -15.98
C GLY A 256 23.75 23.72 -15.09
N GLY A 257 24.54 24.48 -14.33
CA GLY A 257 24.11 25.76 -13.74
C GLY A 257 24.80 26.04 -12.40
N GLY A 258 25.66 27.07 -12.35
CA GLY A 258 26.62 27.29 -11.26
C GLY A 258 26.03 27.52 -9.87
N GLY A 259 26.64 26.87 -8.87
CA GLY A 259 26.48 27.18 -7.45
C GLY A 259 27.81 26.88 -6.77
N GLY A 260 28.44 27.91 -6.21
CA GLY A 260 29.73 27.81 -5.53
C GLY A 260 29.66 26.91 -4.29
N ASN A 261 30.82 26.39 -3.88
CA ASN A 261 30.96 25.58 -2.67
C ASN A 261 30.76 26.46 -1.44
N PHE A 262 29.51 26.66 -1.04
CA PHE A 262 29.11 27.56 0.04
C PHE A 262 29.69 27.18 1.41
N GLU A 263 30.09 25.92 1.60
CA GLU A 263 30.67 25.42 2.86
C GLU A 263 32.11 25.89 3.12
N ASP A 264 32.86 26.28 2.09
CA ASP A 264 34.24 26.81 2.18
C ASP A 264 34.31 28.33 1.92
N SER A 265 33.16 29.01 1.80
CA SER A 265 33.11 30.44 1.51
C SER A 265 33.31 31.26 2.79
N ASP A 266 34.21 32.25 2.73
CA ASP A 266 34.38 33.26 3.78
C ASP A 266 33.23 34.30 3.81
N ASP A 267 32.30 34.25 2.85
CA ASP A 267 31.12 35.13 2.82
C ASP A 267 30.05 34.64 3.83
N PRO A 268 29.63 35.48 4.79
CA PRO A 268 28.58 35.14 5.75
C PRO A 268 27.23 34.76 5.11
N TYR A 269 26.92 35.30 3.92
CA TYR A 269 25.68 34.96 3.20
C TYR A 269 25.70 33.50 2.72
N ASP A 270 26.83 33.09 2.15
CA ASP A 270 27.06 31.75 1.66
C ASP A 270 27.03 30.73 2.80
N GLN A 271 27.64 31.06 3.94
CA GLN A 271 27.57 30.23 5.16
C GLN A 271 26.15 30.08 5.69
N ALA A 272 25.33 31.14 5.61
CA ALA A 272 23.93 31.09 6.02
C ALA A 272 23.11 30.18 5.09
N VAL A 273 23.33 30.27 3.77
CA VAL A 273 22.71 29.39 2.78
C VAL A 273 23.11 27.94 3.03
N ALA A 274 24.39 27.67 3.27
CA ALA A 274 24.89 26.32 3.58
C ALA A 274 24.23 25.74 4.86
N VAL A 275 24.09 26.54 5.92
CA VAL A 275 23.41 26.11 7.16
C VAL A 275 21.94 25.78 6.91
N VAL A 276 21.23 26.59 6.12
CA VAL A 276 19.81 26.35 5.80
C VAL A 276 19.64 25.11 4.93
N LEU A 277 20.50 24.92 3.94
CA LEU A 277 20.49 23.74 3.07
C LEU A 277 20.80 22.46 3.84
N ARG A 278 21.75 22.51 4.78
CA ARG A 278 22.14 21.35 5.61
C ARG A 278 21.08 21.01 6.66
N ASP A 279 20.56 22.02 7.37
CA ASP A 279 19.76 21.80 8.57
C ASP A 279 18.24 21.92 8.32
N GLY A 280 17.82 22.31 7.10
CA GLY A 280 16.41 22.39 6.67
C GLY A 280 15.56 23.43 7.40
N LYS A 281 16.20 24.36 8.15
CA LYS A 281 15.53 25.35 9.00
C LYS A 281 16.00 26.77 8.65
N ALA A 282 15.05 27.64 8.29
CA ALA A 282 15.33 29.01 7.84
C ALA A 282 14.67 30.08 8.74
N SER A 283 15.16 30.26 9.97
CA SER A 283 14.75 31.39 10.82
C SER A 283 15.91 32.33 11.12
N THR A 284 15.63 33.62 11.25
CA THR A 284 16.64 34.66 11.48
C THR A 284 17.43 34.43 12.76
N SER A 285 16.75 34.12 13.88
CA SER A 285 17.40 33.82 15.16
C SER A 285 18.25 32.55 15.11
N TYR A 286 17.86 31.55 14.31
CA TYR A 286 18.61 30.31 14.17
C TYR A 286 19.94 30.52 13.42
N ILE A 287 19.89 31.23 12.29
CA ILE A 287 21.09 31.56 11.50
C ILE A 287 22.05 32.42 12.34
N GLN A 288 21.54 33.42 13.06
CA GLN A 288 22.35 34.28 13.94
C GLN A 288 23.08 33.48 15.02
N HIS A 289 22.39 32.57 15.71
CA HIS A 289 23.01 31.73 16.75
C HIS A 289 24.03 30.74 16.17
N ARG A 290 23.78 30.21 14.97
CA ARG A 290 24.67 29.22 14.34
C ARG A 290 25.95 29.84 13.80
N LEU A 291 25.88 31.06 13.25
CA LEU A 291 27.02 31.79 12.70
C LEU A 291 27.67 32.78 13.68
N GLY A 292 27.16 32.88 14.91
CA GLY A 292 27.72 33.78 15.93
C GLY A 292 27.62 35.27 15.59
N ILE A 293 26.65 35.65 14.75
CA ILE A 293 26.45 37.04 14.31
C ILE A 293 25.67 37.78 15.40
N GLY A 294 26.25 38.86 15.93
CA GLY A 294 25.64 39.68 16.98
C GLY A 294 24.37 40.41 16.53
N TYR A 295 23.56 40.84 17.51
CA TYR A 295 22.38 41.67 17.28
C TYR A 295 22.80 43.09 16.84
N ASN A 296 22.27 43.56 15.72
CA ASN A 296 22.19 44.99 15.40
C ASN A 296 20.78 45.49 15.66
#